data_AF-A0A921NAH7-F1
#
_entry.id   AF-A0A921NAH7-F1
#
_cell.length_a   1.000
_cell.length_b   1.000
_cell.length_c   1.000
_cell.angle_alpha   90.00
_cell.angle_beta   90.00
_cell.angle_gamma   90.00
#
_symmetry.space_group_name_H-M   'P 1'
#
loop_
_entity.id
_entity.type
_entity.pdbx_description
1 polymer ?
#
loop_
_entity_poly.entity_id
_entity_poly.type
_entity_poly.pdbx_seq_one_letter_code
_entity_poly.pdbx_strand_id
1 'polypeptide(L)'
;QTYYVQITDDGKVEKTTIDTGEVFETYWYNDYKIFDEKGQSQVVNFSAQKNLRQGAYLKVYYKDNKGITSYEEVQEADVPAKAKEQM
;
A
#
# COMPACT_ATOMS: atom_id res chain seq x y z
N GLN A 1 -0.87 -14.25 0.69
CA GLN A 1 0.59 -14.04 0.64
C GLN A 1 0.90 -12.70 1.29
N THR A 2 2.03 -12.58 1.96
CA THR A 2 2.42 -11.38 2.69
C THR A 2 3.55 -10.70 1.96
N TYR A 3 3.42 -9.40 1.76
CA TYR A 3 4.44 -8.56 1.13
C TYR A 3 4.66 -7.31 1.99
N TYR A 4 5.67 -6.54 1.64
CA TYR A 4 6.04 -5.31 2.32
C TYR A 4 6.32 -4.20 1.31
N VAL A 5 6.12 -2.96 1.72
CA VAL A 5 6.36 -1.77 0.88
C VAL A 5 6.63 -0.54 1.75
N GLN A 6 7.42 0.40 1.24
CA GLN A 6 7.58 1.72 1.82
C GLN A 6 6.76 2.74 1.03
N ILE A 7 6.03 3.61 1.71
CA ILE A 7 5.31 4.71 1.08
C ILE A 7 6.29 5.85 0.79
N THR A 8 6.55 6.14 -0.48
CA THR A 8 7.51 7.17 -0.90
C THR A 8 6.84 8.46 -1.35
N ASP A 9 5.57 8.39 -1.73
CA ASP A 9 4.83 9.47 -2.36
C ASP A 9 3.41 9.59 -1.79
N ASP A 10 2.81 10.77 -1.93
CA ASP A 10 1.42 10.99 -1.60
C ASP A 10 0.48 10.23 -2.54
N GLY A 11 -0.65 9.79 -2.00
CA GLY A 11 -1.69 9.15 -2.79
C GLY A 11 -2.37 10.16 -3.73
N LYS A 12 -2.67 9.73 -4.96
CA LYS A 12 -3.48 10.51 -5.88
C LYS A 12 -4.91 10.57 -5.37
N VAL A 13 -5.39 11.75 -4.99
CA VAL A 13 -6.74 11.91 -4.47
C VAL A 13 -7.79 11.82 -5.57
N GLU A 14 -8.82 11.03 -5.32
CA GLU A 14 -10.05 10.96 -6.09
C GLU A 14 -11.20 11.34 -5.16
N LYS A 15 -12.07 12.25 -5.61
CA LYS A 15 -13.22 12.72 -4.84
C LYS A 15 -14.50 12.17 -5.46
N THR A 16 -15.33 11.55 -4.64
CA THR A 16 -16.64 11.04 -5.04
C THR A 16 -17.72 11.74 -4.23
N THR A 17 -18.61 12.45 -4.90
CA THR A 17 -19.79 13.04 -4.28
C THR A 17 -20.95 12.07 -4.44
N ILE A 18 -21.60 11.71 -3.33
CA ILE A 18 -22.82 10.88 -3.36
C ILE A 18 -24.09 11.76 -3.38
N ASP A 19 -25.26 11.15 -3.61
CA ASP A 19 -26.53 11.87 -3.78
C ASP A 19 -26.93 12.75 -2.59
N THR A 20 -26.40 12.47 -1.39
CA THR A 20 -26.61 13.29 -0.18
C THR A 20 -25.77 14.58 -0.16
N GLY A 21 -24.85 14.75 -1.11
CA GLY A 21 -23.87 15.85 -1.16
C GLY A 21 -22.60 15.58 -0.35
N GLU A 22 -22.50 14.44 0.35
CA GLU A 22 -21.28 14.05 1.06
C GLU A 22 -20.16 13.70 0.07
N VAL A 23 -18.94 14.17 0.38
CA VAL A 23 -17.75 13.97 -0.45
C VAL A 23 -16.82 12.97 0.23
N PHE A 24 -16.56 11.86 -0.43
CA PHE A 24 -15.57 10.87 -0.03
C PHE A 24 -14.27 11.09 -0.79
N GLU A 25 -13.15 10.97 -0.08
CA GLU A 25 -11.82 11.01 -0.67
C GLU A 25 -11.21 9.60 -0.66
N THR A 26 -10.76 9.15 -1.82
CA THR A 26 -9.97 7.92 -1.98
C THR A 26 -8.57 8.30 -2.44
N TYR A 27 -7.56 7.79 -1.75
CA TYR A 27 -6.16 8.04 -2.07
C TYR A 27 -5.60 6.81 -2.80
N TRP A 28 -5.23 7.00 -4.07
CA TRP A 28 -4.75 5.92 -4.93
C TRP A 28 -3.23 5.88 -5.01
N TYR A 29 -2.67 4.70 -4.84
CA TYR A 29 -1.24 4.37 -4.95
C TYR A 29 -1.08 3.43 -6.13
N ASN A 30 -0.55 3.95 -7.23
CA ASN A 30 -0.40 3.21 -8.48
C ASN A 30 1.05 2.81 -8.72
N ASP A 31 1.24 1.66 -9.36
CA ASP A 31 2.52 1.11 -9.79
C ASP A 31 3.54 0.92 -8.65
N TYR A 32 3.05 0.67 -7.44
CA TYR A 32 3.89 0.38 -6.28
C TYR A 32 4.47 -1.03 -6.37
N LYS A 33 5.77 -1.15 -6.11
CA LYS A 33 6.43 -2.45 -5.94
C LYS A 33 6.29 -2.91 -4.50
N ILE A 34 5.75 -4.11 -4.32
CA ILE A 34 5.68 -4.81 -3.04
C ILE A 34 6.66 -5.98 -3.07
N PHE A 35 7.31 -6.27 -1.94
CA PHE A 35 8.36 -7.28 -1.85
C PHE A 35 8.00 -8.35 -0.83
N ASP A 36 8.14 -9.62 -1.20
CA ASP A 36 7.98 -10.72 -0.25
C ASP A 36 9.19 -10.84 0.69
N GLU A 37 9.15 -11.77 1.65
CA GLU A 37 10.23 -11.99 2.60
C GLU A 37 11.57 -12.41 1.95
N LYS A 38 11.54 -12.81 0.69
CA LYS A 38 12.72 -13.20 -0.10
C LYS A 38 13.23 -12.07 -0.99
N GLY A 39 12.57 -10.91 -1.03
CA GLY A 39 12.89 -9.77 -1.88
C GLY A 39 12.31 -9.88 -3.29
N GLN A 40 11.37 -10.80 -3.54
CA GLN A 40 10.72 -10.90 -4.85
C GLN A 40 9.63 -9.85 -4.97
N SER A 41 9.67 -9.10 -6.07
CA SER A 41 8.78 -7.96 -6.31
C SER A 41 7.51 -8.33 -7.06
N GLN A 42 6.42 -7.64 -6.77
CA GLN A 42 5.24 -7.54 -7.61
C GLN A 42 4.78 -6.09 -7.72
N VAL A 43 4.23 -5.69 -8.87
CA VAL A 43 3.61 -4.37 -9.05
C VAL A 43 2.13 -4.45 -8.72
N VAL A 44 1.64 -3.51 -7.91
CA VAL A 44 0.24 -3.45 -7.48
C VAL A 44 -0.28 -2.02 -7.48
N ASN A 45 -1.60 -1.92 -7.60
CA ASN A 45 -2.36 -0.70 -7.35
C ASN A 45 -3.23 -0.93 -6.12
N PHE A 46 -3.29 0.04 -5.22
CA PHE A 46 -4.17 -0.02 -4.06
C PHE A 46 -4.64 1.37 -3.65
N SER A 47 -5.63 1.41 -2.76
CA SER A 47 -6.17 2.65 -2.24
C SER A 47 -6.27 2.68 -0.73
N ALA A 48 -6.43 3.89 -0.21
CA ALA A 48 -6.62 4.19 1.20
C ALA A 48 -7.72 5.25 1.37
N GLN A 49 -8.40 5.23 2.50
CA GLN A 49 -9.40 6.26 2.88
C GLN A 49 -8.76 7.53 3.46
N LYS A 50 -7.43 7.52 3.63
CA LYS A 50 -6.62 8.65 4.06
C LYS A 50 -5.27 8.59 3.37
N ASN A 51 -4.62 9.73 3.21
CA ASN A 51 -3.24 9.74 2.75
C ASN A 51 -2.36 9.00 3.77
N LEU A 52 -1.58 8.05 3.29
CA LEU A 52 -0.62 7.28 4.06
C LEU A 52 0.61 8.13 4.35
N ARG A 53 1.23 7.92 5.52
CA ARG A 53 2.39 8.69 5.94
C ARG A 53 3.58 8.36 5.05
N GLN A 54 4.19 9.37 4.44
CA GLN A 54 5.45 9.22 3.72
C GLN A 54 6.54 8.63 4.64
N GLY A 55 7.29 7.68 4.12
CA GLY A 55 8.30 6.90 4.84
C GLY A 55 7.74 5.75 5.69
N ALA A 56 6.41 5.57 5.80
CA ALA A 56 5.85 4.43 6.52
C ALA A 56 6.10 3.12 5.78
N TYR A 57 6.39 2.06 6.55
CA TYR A 57 6.44 0.70 6.05
C TYR A 57 5.09 0.03 6.28
N LEU A 58 4.60 -0.66 5.25
CA LEU A 58 3.37 -1.43 5.33
C LEU A 58 3.66 -2.91 5.12
N LYS A 59 2.94 -3.74 5.88
CA LYS A 59 2.75 -5.15 5.58
C LYS A 59 1.42 -5.33 4.85
N VAL A 60 1.48 -5.98 3.70
CA VAL A 60 0.41 -6.07 2.71
C VAL A 60 -0.06 -7.52 2.60
N TYR A 61 -1.37 -7.71 2.71
CA TYR A 61 -2.01 -9.01 2.54
C TYR A 61 -2.58 -9.15 1.13
N TYR A 62 -1.87 -9.90 0.31
CA TYR A 62 -2.19 -10.14 -1.09
C TYR A 62 -2.89 -11.50 -1.31
N LYS A 63 -3.90 -11.53 -2.18
CA LYS A 63 -4.52 -12.76 -2.70
C LYS A 63 -4.52 -12.70 -4.22
N ASP A 64 -4.02 -13.74 -4.89
CA ASP A 64 -3.80 -13.77 -6.35
C ASP A 64 -5.05 -13.44 -7.18
N ASN A 65 -6.24 -13.77 -6.67
CA ASN A 65 -7.51 -13.49 -7.35
C ASN A 65 -8.19 -12.17 -6.95
N LYS A 66 -7.67 -11.45 -5.94
CA LYS A 66 -8.31 -10.24 -5.39
C LYS A 66 -7.38 -9.04 -5.28
N GLY A 67 -6.07 -9.22 -5.49
CA GLY A 67 -5.10 -8.17 -5.23
C GLY A 67 -4.84 -7.97 -3.73
N ILE A 68 -4.60 -6.72 -3.34
CA ILE A 68 -4.44 -6.33 -1.94
C ILE A 68 -5.79 -6.37 -1.25
N THR A 69 -5.87 -7.13 -0.16
CA THR A 69 -7.10 -7.27 0.64
C THR A 69 -7.09 -6.44 1.92
N SER A 70 -5.90 -6.18 2.45
CA SER A 70 -5.67 -5.32 3.62
C SER A 70 -4.18 -5.02 3.74
N TYR A 71 -3.84 -4.03 4.55
CA TYR A 71 -2.49 -3.70 4.95
C TYR A 71 -2.47 -3.12 6.35
N GLU A 72 -1.33 -3.23 7.02
CA GLU A 72 -1.08 -2.63 8.33
C GLU A 72 0.26 -1.89 8.31
N GLU A 73 0.34 -0.77 9.01
CA GLU A 73 1.62 -0.07 9.23
C GLU A 73 2.46 -0.87 10.21
N VAL A 74 3.74 -1.10 9.86
CA VAL A 74 4.70 -1.85 10.67
C VAL A 74 5.95 -1.00 10.92
N GLN A 75 6.73 -1.36 11.93
CA GLN A 75 8.03 -0.71 12.13
C GLN A 75 9.02 -1.21 11.10
N GLU A 76 10.02 -0.38 10.80
CA GLU A 76 11.13 -0.76 9.91
C GLU A 76 11.84 -2.04 10.36
N ALA A 77 11.92 -2.28 11.67
CA ALA A 77 12.51 -3.48 12.26
C ALA A 77 11.70 -4.77 12.01
N ASP A 78 10.41 -4.65 11.70
CA ASP A 78 9.53 -5.78 11.40
C ASP A 78 9.57 -6.17 9.91
N VAL A 79 10.23 -5.37 9.07
CA VAL A 79 10.39 -5.64 7.64
C VAL A 79 11.54 -6.64 7.44
N PRO A 80 11.32 -7.76 6.73
CA PRO A 80 12.39 -8.70 6.40
C PRO A 80 13.55 -8.00 5.70
N ALA A 81 14.79 -8.30 6.11
CA ALA A 81 15.99 -7.63 5.60
C ALA A 81 16.06 -7.65 4.06
N LYS A 82 15.75 -8.79 3.43
CA LYS A 82 15.75 -8.93 1.97
C LYS A 82 14.68 -8.09 1.28
N ALA A 83 13.51 -7.92 1.89
CA ALA A 83 12.48 -7.05 1.33
C ALA A 83 12.94 -5.60 1.43
N LYS A 84 13.47 -5.22 2.59
CA LYS A 84 13.95 -3.86 2.88
C LYS A 84 15.09 -3.41 1.98
N GLU A 85 16.02 -4.31 1.65
CA GLU A 85 17.13 -4.03 0.71
C GLU A 85 16.65 -3.71 -0.71
N GLN A 86 15.41 -4.04 -1.06
CA GLN A 86 14.84 -3.81 -2.40
C GLN A 86 13.91 -2.61 -2.50
N MET A 87 13.47 -2.06 -1.35
CA MET A 87 12.62 -0.85 -1.27
C MET A 87 13.45 0.41 -1.45
#